data_AF-A0A7R9DQ61-F1
#
_entry.id   AF-A0A7R9DQ61-F1
#
_cell.length_a   1.000
_cell.length_b   1.000
_cell.length_c   1.000
_cell.angle_alpha   90.00
_cell.angle_beta   90.00
_cell.angle_gamma   90.00
#
_symmetry.space_group_name_H-M   'P 1'
#
loop_
_entity.id
_entity.type
_entity.pdbx_description
1 polymer ?
#
loop_
_entity_poly.entity_id
_entity_poly.type
_entity_poly.pdbx_seq_one_letter_code
_entity_poly.pdbx_strand_id
1 'polypeptide(L)'
;MSVSTMSTRHFARSDTPSSILSSDSDIRFTRKLGNHYRCGCYIAAVFLLFLLVTATAVYLSYSHLSTDPPPEQVFRATFRVTDGDTFSRKLADPTTEEFRLRARNYKERINLVFRRSGLRLAYVGSEVLALDG
;
A
#
# COMPACT_ATOMS: atom_id res chain seq x y z
N MET A 1 45.43 71.20 -35.97
CA MET A 1 46.65 70.73 -36.64
C MET A 1 47.58 70.16 -35.59
N SER A 2 48.03 68.93 -35.82
CA SER A 2 48.85 68.10 -34.94
C SER A 2 50.32 68.40 -35.17
N VAL A 3 51.14 68.50 -34.11
CA VAL A 3 52.55 68.07 -34.14
C VAL A 3 52.94 67.57 -32.75
N SER A 4 53.27 66.28 -32.68
CA SER A 4 53.93 65.62 -31.57
C SER A 4 55.44 65.68 -31.74
N THR A 5 56.21 65.79 -30.64
CA THR A 5 57.63 65.42 -30.64
C THR A 5 57.99 64.79 -29.29
N MET A 6 58.28 63.49 -29.31
CA MET A 6 58.93 62.76 -28.22
C MET A 6 60.43 63.02 -28.23
N SER A 7 61.06 63.05 -27.05
CA SER A 7 62.48 62.76 -26.90
C SER A 7 62.68 61.74 -25.77
N THR A 8 63.39 60.68 -26.14
CA THR A 8 63.92 59.53 -25.39
C THR A 8 65.00 59.98 -24.39
N ARG A 9 65.46 59.28 -23.35
CA ARG A 9 65.47 57.89 -22.86
C ARG A 9 66.09 57.99 -21.45
N HIS A 10 65.65 57.20 -20.48
CA HIS A 10 66.56 56.46 -19.60
C HIS A 10 65.85 55.18 -19.14
N PHE A 11 66.33 54.05 -19.65
CA PHE A 11 65.97 52.71 -19.24
C PHE A 11 66.92 52.26 -18.11
N ALA A 12 66.36 51.75 -17.01
CA ALA A 12 66.94 50.78 -16.07
C ALA A 12 65.90 50.58 -14.95
N ARG A 13 65.55 49.40 -14.44
CA ARG A 13 65.89 48.00 -14.68
C ARG A 13 64.82 47.21 -13.91
N SER A 14 64.36 46.10 -14.46
CA SER A 14 63.45 45.14 -13.84
C SER A 14 64.09 44.46 -12.63
N ASP A 15 63.43 44.48 -11.46
CA ASP A 15 63.79 43.63 -10.32
C ASP A 15 62.54 43.08 -9.61
N THR A 16 62.17 41.87 -10.02
CA THR A 16 61.72 40.78 -9.13
C THR A 16 62.51 39.55 -9.61
N PRO A 17 62.82 38.50 -8.81
CA PRO A 17 62.24 38.11 -7.52
C PRO A 17 63.25 37.52 -6.49
N SER A 18 62.86 37.38 -5.21
CA SER A 18 63.08 36.14 -4.42
C SER A 18 62.81 36.37 -2.93
N SER A 19 61.73 35.79 -2.42
CA SER A 19 61.73 35.15 -1.10
C SER A 19 60.53 34.20 -1.02
N ILE A 20 60.86 32.92 -1.15
CA ILE A 20 60.01 31.81 -0.73
C ILE A 20 60.08 31.83 0.80
N LEU A 21 59.16 32.51 1.47
CA LEU A 21 59.02 32.41 2.91
C LEU A 21 57.62 32.84 3.39
N SER A 22 56.64 31.97 3.20
CA SER A 22 55.80 31.47 4.29
C SER A 22 54.69 30.59 3.73
N SER A 23 54.59 29.42 4.34
CA SER A 23 53.52 28.45 4.19
C SER A 23 52.17 29.12 4.49
N ASP A 24 51.32 29.27 3.48
CA ASP A 24 49.89 29.12 3.70
C ASP A 24 49.25 28.55 2.44
N SER A 25 49.22 27.23 2.42
CA SER A 25 48.38 26.43 1.54
C SER A 25 46.93 26.63 1.95
N ASP A 26 46.32 27.76 1.62
CA ASP A 26 44.87 27.91 1.73
C ASP A 26 44.23 27.96 0.34
N ILE A 27 44.39 26.85 -0.40
CA ILE A 27 43.38 26.47 -1.39
C ILE A 27 42.14 26.06 -0.59
N ARG A 28 41.40 27.04 -0.08
CA ARG A 28 40.01 26.85 0.35
C ARG A 28 39.12 26.76 -0.88
N PHE A 29 39.20 25.63 -1.58
CA PHE A 29 38.00 25.07 -2.21
C PHE A 29 37.08 24.48 -1.14
N THR A 30 36.87 25.18 -0.01
CA THR A 30 35.57 25.17 0.62
C THR A 30 34.66 25.94 -0.32
N ARG A 31 34.24 25.28 -1.42
CA ARG A 31 33.10 25.71 -2.22
C ARG A 31 32.00 25.98 -1.20
N LYS A 32 31.77 27.26 -0.88
CA LYS A 32 30.69 27.65 0.03
C LYS A 32 29.47 27.02 -0.60
N LEU A 33 28.91 26.01 0.08
CA LEU A 33 27.68 25.36 -0.35
C LEU A 33 26.63 26.47 -0.33
N GLY A 34 26.51 27.14 -1.48
CA GLY A 34 25.77 28.39 -1.60
C GLY A 34 24.34 28.15 -1.18
N ASN A 35 23.68 29.20 -0.71
CA ASN A 35 22.31 29.13 -0.17
C ASN A 35 21.33 28.37 -1.11
N HIS A 36 21.61 28.31 -2.41
CA HIS A 36 20.92 27.49 -3.41
C HIS A 36 20.94 25.97 -3.16
N TYR A 37 22.04 25.39 -2.64
CA TYR A 37 22.12 23.96 -2.33
C TYR A 37 21.30 23.58 -1.10
N ARG A 38 21.12 24.52 -0.15
CA ARG A 38 20.24 24.31 1.01
C ARG A 38 18.78 24.11 0.57
N CYS A 39 18.32 24.87 -0.42
CA CYS A 39 16.98 24.72 -0.99
C CYS A 39 16.76 23.32 -1.60
N GLY A 40 17.74 22.82 -2.37
CA GLY A 40 17.70 21.46 -2.92
C GLY A 40 17.68 20.38 -1.83
N CYS A 41 18.49 20.54 -0.77
CA CYS A 41 18.48 19.63 0.37
C CYS A 41 17.14 19.62 1.11
N TYR A 42 16.49 20.78 1.29
CA TYR A 42 15.16 20.85 1.89
C TYR A 42 14.10 20.15 1.03
N ILE A 43 14.12 20.37 -0.28
CA ILE A 43 13.19 19.70 -1.21
C ILE A 43 13.39 18.19 -1.18
N ALA A 44 14.64 17.72 -1.20
CA ALA A 44 14.95 16.30 -1.10
C ALA A 44 14.50 15.71 0.25
N ALA A 45 14.73 16.42 1.36
CA ALA A 45 14.31 15.97 2.68
C ALA A 45 12.78 15.86 2.80
N VAL A 46 12.04 16.85 2.29
CA VAL A 46 10.57 16.84 2.26
C VAL A 46 10.07 15.69 1.38
N PHE A 47 10.70 15.46 0.23
CA PHE A 47 10.33 14.37 -0.66
C PHE A 47 10.55 13.00 -0.01
N LEU A 48 11.68 12.79 0.67
CA LEU A 48 11.96 11.56 1.40
C LEU A 48 10.96 11.35 2.55
N LEU A 49 10.62 12.42 3.28
CA LEU A 49 9.62 12.36 4.33
C LEU A 49 8.24 12.00 3.77
N PHE A 50 7.85 12.59 2.64
CA PHE A 50 6.61 12.27 1.95
C PHE A 50 6.55 10.80 1.51
N LEU A 51 7.64 10.28 0.92
CA LEU A 51 7.73 8.87 0.54
C LEU A 51 7.64 7.97 1.77
N LEU A 52 8.30 8.33 2.87
CA LEU A 52 8.24 7.56 4.10
C LEU A 52 6.81 7.52 4.66
N VAL A 53 6.14 8.67 4.76
CA VAL A 53 4.75 8.75 5.22
C VAL A 53 3.82 7.94 4.31
N THR A 54 4.01 8.02 2.99
CA THR A 54 3.21 7.27 2.03
C THR A 54 3.43 5.76 2.19
N ALA A 55 4.67 5.32 2.32
CA ALA A 55 5.01 3.91 2.54
C ALA A 55 4.43 3.40 3.86
N THR A 56 4.54 4.18 4.94
CA THR A 56 3.95 3.84 6.24
C THR A 56 2.42 3.79 6.16
N ALA A 57 1.78 4.75 5.50
CA ALA A 57 0.33 4.74 5.29
C ALA A 57 -0.14 3.51 4.49
N VAL A 58 0.59 3.15 3.43
CA VAL A 58 0.31 1.94 2.64
C VAL A 58 0.54 0.67 3.48
N TYR A 59 1.61 0.60 4.27
CA TYR A 59 1.88 -0.54 5.14
C TYR A 59 0.81 -0.70 6.23
N LEU A 60 0.39 0.40 6.87
CA LEU A 60 -0.68 0.38 7.87
C LEU A 60 -2.03 0.03 7.23
N SER A 61 -2.33 0.57 6.04
CA SER A 61 -3.54 0.19 5.31
C SER A 61 -3.49 -1.28 4.90
N TYR A 62 -2.35 -1.78 4.44
CA TYR A 62 -2.23 -3.18 4.10
C TYR A 62 -2.38 -4.07 5.35
N SER A 63 -1.71 -3.76 6.46
CA SER A 63 -1.73 -4.60 7.67
C SER A 63 -3.03 -4.52 8.46
N HIS A 64 -3.69 -3.36 8.52
CA HIS A 64 -4.90 -3.17 9.32
C HIS A 64 -6.19 -3.17 8.49
N LEU A 65 -6.13 -2.78 7.21
CA LEU A 65 -7.29 -2.72 6.31
C LEU A 65 -7.35 -3.93 5.37
N SER A 66 -6.23 -4.62 5.08
CA SER A 66 -6.32 -6.01 4.57
C SER A 66 -6.70 -6.89 5.74
N THR A 67 -7.98 -6.79 6.10
CA THR A 67 -8.66 -7.83 6.84
C THR A 67 -8.50 -9.07 5.97
N ASP A 68 -7.68 -10.03 6.39
CA ASP A 68 -7.82 -11.39 5.88
C ASP A 68 -9.32 -11.69 5.88
N PRO A 69 -9.88 -12.22 4.77
CA PRO A 69 -11.30 -12.49 4.72
C PRO A 69 -11.61 -13.33 5.97
N PRO A 70 -12.56 -12.89 6.82
CA PRO A 70 -12.84 -13.58 8.06
C PRO A 70 -13.06 -15.05 7.73
N PRO A 71 -12.52 -15.98 8.54
CA PRO A 71 -12.62 -17.40 8.25
C PRO A 71 -14.08 -17.75 8.03
N GLU A 72 -14.35 -18.61 7.05
CA GLU A 72 -15.71 -19.03 6.72
C GLU A 72 -16.42 -19.51 7.99
N GLN A 73 -17.40 -18.73 8.46
CA GLN A 73 -18.15 -19.06 9.66
C GLN A 73 -19.31 -19.98 9.30
N VAL A 74 -19.24 -21.21 9.79
CA VAL A 74 -20.30 -22.21 9.60
C VAL A 74 -21.24 -22.16 10.79
N PHE A 75 -22.50 -21.80 10.52
CA PHE A 75 -23.56 -21.79 11.53
C PHE A 75 -24.42 -23.05 11.41
N ARG A 76 -24.66 -23.73 12.53
CA ARG A 76 -25.56 -24.87 12.59
C ARG A 76 -26.93 -24.43 13.09
N ALA A 77 -27.97 -24.76 12.34
CA ALA A 77 -29.35 -24.47 12.67
C ALA A 77 -30.23 -25.72 12.50
N THR A 78 -31.32 -25.78 13.26
CA THR A 78 -32.34 -26.82 13.16
C THR A 78 -33.68 -26.17 12.88
N PHE A 79 -34.38 -26.67 11.88
CA PHE A 79 -35.71 -26.19 11.49
C PHE A 79 -36.71 -27.31 11.68
N ARG A 80 -37.86 -26.97 12.27
CA ARG A 80 -39.00 -27.89 12.34
C ARG A 80 -39.96 -27.57 11.21
N VAL A 81 -40.28 -28.56 10.39
CA VAL A 81 -41.32 -28.46 9.37
C VAL A 81 -42.67 -28.61 10.06
N THR A 82 -43.52 -27.59 9.95
CA THR A 82 -44.85 -27.58 10.59
C THR A 82 -45.98 -28.01 9.66
N ASP A 83 -45.81 -27.82 8.35
CA ASP A 83 -46.84 -28.09 7.35
C ASP A 83 -46.22 -28.47 5.99
N GLY A 84 -46.99 -29.19 5.17
CA GLY A 84 -46.68 -29.51 3.77
C GLY A 84 -45.87 -30.78 3.52
N ASP A 85 -45.10 -31.27 4.50
CA ASP A 85 -44.30 -32.50 4.37
C ASP A 85 -44.46 -33.40 5.60
N THR A 86 -44.48 -34.71 5.35
CA THR A 86 -44.53 -35.75 6.39
C THR A 86 -43.22 -36.52 6.45
N PHE A 87 -42.76 -36.81 7.66
CA PHE A 87 -41.56 -37.63 7.86
C PHE A 87 -41.80 -39.08 7.44
N SER A 88 -40.82 -39.66 6.75
CA SER A 88 -40.74 -41.09 6.44
C SER A 88 -39.36 -41.59 6.83
N ARG A 89 -39.25 -42.83 7.32
CA ARG A 89 -37.97 -43.43 7.75
C ARG A 89 -36.89 -43.40 6.67
N LYS A 90 -37.28 -43.42 5.39
CA LYS A 90 -36.36 -43.33 4.25
C LYS A 90 -35.66 -41.98 4.13
N LEU A 91 -36.22 -40.91 4.72
CA LEU A 91 -35.58 -39.60 4.77
C LEU A 91 -34.49 -39.53 5.86
N ALA A 92 -34.45 -40.46 6.81
CA ALA A 92 -33.37 -40.48 7.79
C ALA A 92 -32.05 -41.03 7.19
N ASP A 93 -32.12 -41.75 6.07
CA ASP A 93 -30.96 -42.38 5.44
C ASP A 93 -30.42 -41.53 4.27
N PRO A 94 -29.18 -40.98 4.39
CA PRO A 94 -28.59 -40.12 3.36
C PRO A 94 -28.28 -40.84 2.05
N THR A 95 -28.28 -42.17 2.03
CA THR A 95 -28.04 -42.97 0.82
C THR A 95 -29.28 -43.07 -0.07
N THR A 96 -30.46 -42.76 0.46
CA THR A 96 -31.72 -42.90 -0.27
C THR A 96 -31.97 -41.70 -1.20
N GLU A 97 -32.48 -41.96 -2.41
CA GLU A 97 -32.87 -40.90 -3.37
C GLU A 97 -33.92 -39.94 -2.80
N GLU A 98 -34.85 -40.44 -1.98
CA GLU A 98 -35.85 -39.61 -1.29
C GLU A 98 -35.19 -38.54 -0.40
N PHE A 99 -34.15 -38.90 0.36
CA PHE A 99 -33.37 -37.92 1.14
C PHE A 99 -32.68 -36.92 0.23
N ARG A 100 -31.95 -37.39 -0.80
CA ARG A 100 -31.19 -36.51 -1.71
C ARG A 100 -32.09 -35.49 -2.38
N LEU A 101 -33.25 -35.91 -2.87
CA LEU A 101 -34.21 -35.03 -3.53
C LEU A 101 -34.80 -34.01 -2.55
N ARG A 102 -35.18 -34.45 -1.34
CA ARG A 102 -35.77 -33.58 -0.32
C ARG A 102 -34.78 -32.59 0.27
N ALA A 103 -33.59 -33.06 0.65
CA ALA A 103 -32.49 -32.24 1.12
C ALA A 103 -32.11 -31.17 0.10
N ARG A 104 -32.08 -31.52 -1.20
CA ARG A 104 -31.86 -30.55 -2.28
C ARG A 104 -32.95 -29.49 -2.35
N ASN A 105 -34.22 -29.88 -2.29
CA ASN A 105 -35.34 -28.92 -2.33
C ASN A 105 -35.28 -27.94 -1.15
N TYR A 106 -35.06 -28.45 0.06
CA TYR A 106 -34.90 -27.62 1.25
C TYR A 106 -33.70 -26.68 1.15
N LYS A 107 -32.54 -27.20 0.70
CA LYS A 107 -31.35 -26.38 0.45
C LYS A 107 -31.63 -25.25 -0.53
N GLU A 108 -32.33 -25.52 -1.64
CA GLU A 108 -32.67 -24.50 -2.64
C GLU A 108 -33.59 -23.43 -2.06
N ARG A 109 -34.61 -23.82 -1.28
CA ARG A 109 -35.52 -22.87 -0.61
C ARG A 109 -34.79 -22.00 0.41
N ILE A 110 -33.98 -22.60 1.28
CA ILE A 110 -33.19 -21.89 2.30
C ILE A 110 -32.24 -20.90 1.63
N ASN A 111 -31.51 -21.34 0.60
CA ASN A 111 -30.64 -20.47 -0.19
C ASN A 111 -31.39 -19.28 -0.77
N LEU A 112 -32.59 -19.48 -1.30
CA LEU A 112 -33.40 -18.42 -1.88
C LEU A 112 -33.85 -17.40 -0.82
N VAL A 113 -34.25 -17.86 0.37
CA VAL A 113 -34.61 -16.99 1.50
C VAL A 113 -33.43 -16.12 1.92
N PHE A 114 -32.27 -16.73 2.19
CA PHE A 114 -31.09 -15.97 2.64
C PHE A 114 -30.56 -15.01 1.57
N ARG A 115 -30.55 -15.41 0.30
CA ARG A 115 -30.16 -14.53 -0.82
C ARG A 115 -31.09 -13.34 -1.03
N ARG A 116 -32.35 -13.44 -0.62
CA ARG A 116 -33.32 -12.33 -0.65
C ARG A 116 -33.33 -11.50 0.64
N SER A 117 -32.72 -12.00 1.70
CA SER A 117 -32.65 -11.31 2.99
C SER A 117 -31.56 -10.22 3.01
N GLY A 118 -31.50 -9.46 4.11
CA GLY A 118 -30.40 -8.52 4.36
C GLY A 118 -29.03 -9.20 4.50
N LEU A 119 -28.98 -10.52 4.72
CA LEU A 119 -27.73 -11.29 4.89
C LEU A 119 -27.10 -11.71 3.55
N ARG A 120 -27.69 -11.35 2.40
CA ARG A 120 -27.24 -11.77 1.07
C ARG A 120 -25.76 -11.52 0.77
N LEU A 121 -25.17 -10.48 1.37
CA LEU A 121 -23.76 -10.09 1.14
C LEU A 121 -22.77 -11.00 1.88
N ALA A 122 -23.17 -11.54 3.02
CA ALA A 122 -22.34 -12.42 3.85
C ALA A 122 -22.68 -13.91 3.64
N TYR A 123 -23.80 -14.21 2.98
CA TYR A 123 -24.29 -15.57 2.81
C TYR A 123 -23.66 -16.27 1.60
N VAL A 124 -22.92 -17.35 1.85
CA VAL A 124 -22.33 -18.20 0.81
C VAL A 124 -23.30 -19.29 0.36
N GLY A 125 -23.85 -20.04 1.31
CA GLY A 125 -24.76 -21.14 1.04
C GLY A 125 -25.17 -21.91 2.29
N SER A 126 -26.03 -22.91 2.09
CA SER A 126 -26.47 -23.84 3.14
C SER A 126 -26.31 -25.28 2.68
N GLU A 127 -26.14 -26.17 3.65
CA GLU A 127 -26.15 -27.61 3.46
C GLU A 127 -27.10 -28.27 4.46
N VAL A 128 -27.85 -29.27 4.01
CA VAL A 128 -28.76 -30.04 4.84
C VAL A 128 -28.02 -31.28 5.32
N LEU A 129 -27.77 -31.35 6.63
CA LEU A 129 -26.97 -32.42 7.23
C LEU A 129 -27.79 -33.69 7.51
N ALA A 130 -29.03 -33.51 7.95
CA ALA A 130 -29.94 -34.59 8.31
C ALA A 130 -31.39 -34.12 8.17
N LEU A 131 -32.29 -35.08 7.97
CA LEU A 131 -33.72 -34.90 8.06
C LEU A 131 -34.23 -35.89 9.11
N ASP A 132 -34.61 -35.37 10.26
CA ASP A 132 -35.17 -36.10 11.39
C ASP A 132 -36.60 -35.61 11.68
N GLY A 133 -37.39 -36.48 12.34
CA GLY A 133 -38.81 -36.26 12.61
C GLY A 133 -39.23 -36.85 13.94
#